data_AF-A0A6P2BDR4-F1
#
_entry.id   AF-A0A6P2BDR4-F1
#
_cell.length_a   1.000
_cell.length_b   1.000
_cell.length_c   1.000
_cell.angle_alpha   90.00
_cell.angle_beta   90.00
_cell.angle_gamma   90.00
#
_symmetry.space_group_name_H-M   'P 1'
#
loop_
_entity.id
_entity.type
_entity.pdbx_description
1 polymer ?
#
loop_
_entity_poly.entity_id
_entity_poly.type
_entity_poly.pdbx_seq_one_letter_code
_entity_poly.pdbx_strand_id
1 'polypeptide(L)'
;MLNTIDDNNVMIAASCLKPVFEQDRSLICNDRLLKGVSNDRSRMVRTMDRDSLKGRQAKPERSHVVRLVAFTIALACAHTGVSADLLVPSQDETVLQSYARLVPLVGGSNFRDMGGYATKSGKTVRRGLLFRSGVMTGLTDEDKHYLDQFGFSAIVDLRSSDEIDLYPNHWADQRKMAHHAVDYTMESLIETMMGQDGEFLGMEAFYREMPEMLTSQLTVYFQQILEGRAPIVVNCSAGQDRTGLAAALLLTALGVSRDVILQDYLQSTAFRRVLVERGSVDLEAAAEHNWFARMMLAYGDHGGARAEPLMTPEGRPFLKYALEYIENAYGSVDAYLEAQLGVDGAARRQLKSMYLE
;
A
#
# COMPACT_ATOMS: atom_id res chain seq x y z
N MET A 1 13.70 -39.70 50.58
CA MET A 1 14.88 -40.06 49.77
C MET A 1 14.93 -39.07 48.61
N LEU A 2 15.47 -37.86 48.79
CA LEU A 2 16.88 -37.47 48.70
C LEU A 2 17.54 -37.80 47.34
N ASN A 3 17.71 -36.73 46.56
CA ASN A 3 18.85 -36.28 45.74
C ASN A 3 19.59 -37.23 44.80
N THR A 4 19.78 -36.77 43.54
CA THR A 4 20.99 -36.12 42.96
C THR A 4 20.72 -35.92 41.46
N ILE A 5 20.50 -34.70 40.92
CA ILE A 5 21.44 -33.67 40.46
C ILE A 5 22.76 -34.23 39.91
N ASP A 6 23.00 -33.96 38.62
CA ASP A 6 24.35 -33.67 38.13
C ASP A 6 24.28 -32.45 37.18
N ASP A 7 24.91 -31.38 37.64
CA ASP A 7 25.22 -30.14 36.94
C ASP A 7 26.60 -30.28 36.29
N ASN A 8 26.80 -29.69 35.10
CA ASN A 8 28.02 -29.03 34.60
C ASN A 8 27.97 -28.96 33.05
N ASN A 9 28.24 -27.84 32.36
CA ASN A 9 28.57 -26.49 32.78
C ASN A 9 28.39 -25.55 31.56
N VAL A 10 28.03 -24.30 31.86
CA VAL A 10 27.85 -23.16 30.95
C VAL A 10 29.13 -22.31 30.97
N MET A 11 29.59 -21.79 29.82
CA MET A 11 30.36 -20.53 29.67
C MET A 11 30.19 -20.06 28.21
N ILE A 12 29.25 -19.17 27.88
CA ILE A 12 29.36 -17.69 27.77
C ILE A 12 30.64 -17.18 27.10
N ALA A 13 30.49 -16.59 25.91
CA ALA A 13 31.05 -15.27 25.58
C ALA A 13 30.37 -14.69 24.33
N ALA A 14 29.64 -13.60 24.52
CA ALA A 14 29.21 -12.68 23.49
C ALA A 14 30.40 -11.84 23.00
N SER A 15 30.54 -11.60 21.70
CA SER A 15 31.22 -10.42 21.19
C SER A 15 30.91 -10.13 19.71
N CYS A 16 30.45 -8.89 19.48
CA CYS A 16 30.63 -8.08 18.26
C CYS A 16 29.65 -8.27 17.09
N LEU A 17 28.47 -7.69 17.26
CA LEU A 17 27.85 -6.85 16.23
C LEU A 17 28.67 -5.55 16.08
N LYS A 18 29.11 -5.21 14.86
CA LYS A 18 29.20 -3.82 14.37
C LYS A 18 29.20 -3.79 12.82
N PRO A 19 28.71 -2.69 12.22
CA PRO A 19 28.32 -2.61 10.82
C PRO A 19 29.51 -2.24 9.92
N VAL A 20 29.50 -2.71 8.67
CA VAL A 20 30.42 -2.24 7.63
C VAL A 20 29.68 -1.22 6.78
N PHE A 21 29.92 0.06 7.07
CA PHE A 21 29.78 1.15 6.10
C PHE A 21 31.12 1.86 6.01
N GLU A 22 31.46 2.20 4.77
CA GLU A 22 32.41 3.22 4.32
C GLU A 22 33.87 2.82 3.98
N GLN A 23 34.25 3.33 2.80
CA GLN A 23 35.58 3.55 2.23
C GLN A 23 36.28 2.38 1.53
N ASP A 24 36.16 2.36 0.20
CA ASP A 24 37.39 2.41 -0.60
C ASP A 24 37.19 3.18 -1.92
N ARG A 25 37.89 4.32 -2.01
CA ARG A 25 38.16 5.08 -3.23
C ARG A 25 39.64 4.87 -3.54
N SER A 26 39.96 4.13 -4.60
CA SER A 26 41.19 4.34 -5.40
C SER A 26 41.00 3.64 -6.74
N LEU A 27 40.84 4.42 -7.82
CA LEU A 27 41.92 4.72 -8.79
C LEU A 27 42.36 3.49 -9.61
N ILE A 28 41.71 3.28 -10.75
CA ILE A 28 42.41 2.90 -11.98
C ILE A 28 41.85 3.75 -13.12
N CYS A 29 42.65 4.73 -13.53
CA CYS A 29 42.52 5.44 -14.79
C CYS A 29 42.70 4.46 -15.96
N ASN A 30 41.88 4.59 -17.01
CA ASN A 30 42.31 4.16 -18.33
C ASN A 30 41.98 5.25 -19.35
N ASP A 31 43.02 6.03 -19.66
CA ASP A 31 43.10 6.96 -20.77
C ASP A 31 43.49 6.19 -22.05
N ARG A 32 42.72 6.35 -23.13
CA ARG A 32 43.03 6.16 -24.56
C ARG A 32 41.67 6.07 -25.29
N LEU A 33 41.27 6.93 -26.24
CA LEU A 33 42.00 7.53 -27.35
C LEU A 33 41.25 8.78 -27.85
N LEU A 34 41.98 9.88 -28.03
CA LEU A 34 41.59 11.04 -28.86
C LEU A 34 42.19 10.88 -30.27
N LYS A 35 41.32 10.93 -31.29
CA LYS A 35 41.55 11.47 -32.65
C LYS A 35 40.18 11.98 -33.09
N GLY A 36 39.90 13.24 -33.39
CA GLY A 36 40.73 14.30 -33.93
C GLY A 36 40.07 14.76 -35.24
N VAL A 37 39.25 15.81 -35.20
CA VAL A 37 38.94 16.65 -36.37
C VAL A 37 38.70 18.06 -35.86
N SER A 38 39.62 18.97 -36.21
CA SER A 38 39.40 20.41 -36.13
C SER A 38 38.66 20.87 -37.38
N ASN A 39 37.83 21.90 -37.25
CA ASN A 39 37.99 23.08 -38.11
C ASN A 39 37.34 24.30 -37.47
N ASP A 40 38.18 25.28 -37.22
CA ASP A 40 37.87 26.65 -36.85
C ASP A 40 37.54 27.44 -38.13
N ARG A 41 36.55 28.32 -38.07
CA ARG A 41 36.49 29.57 -38.84
C ARG A 41 35.58 30.57 -38.16
N SER A 42 36.15 31.24 -37.17
CA SER A 42 36.31 32.70 -37.10
C SER A 42 35.15 33.63 -37.56
N ARG A 43 34.85 34.56 -36.63
CA ARG A 43 34.86 36.04 -36.80
C ARG A 43 33.51 36.75 -36.87
N MET A 44 33.14 37.44 -35.78
CA MET A 44 33.11 38.91 -35.78
C MET A 44 33.09 39.50 -34.36
N VAL A 45 34.02 40.42 -34.15
CA VAL A 45 34.22 41.27 -32.96
C VAL A 45 33.66 42.65 -33.27
N ARG A 46 33.03 43.30 -32.28
CA ARG A 46 33.05 44.75 -31.97
C ARG A 46 32.38 44.92 -30.59
N THR A 47 33.12 45.14 -29.50
CA THR A 47 33.51 46.45 -28.88
C THR A 47 32.30 47.33 -28.53
N MET A 48 32.16 48.03 -27.40
CA MET A 48 32.83 48.19 -26.10
C MET A 48 31.98 49.27 -25.39
N ASP A 49 31.66 49.13 -24.10
CA ASP A 49 31.68 50.18 -23.03
C ASP A 49 31.03 49.56 -21.78
N ARG A 50 31.69 49.29 -20.65
CA ARG A 50 32.42 50.09 -19.64
C ARG A 50 31.55 51.00 -18.76
N ASP A 51 31.92 50.95 -17.48
CA ASP A 51 31.43 51.63 -16.27
C ASP A 51 30.19 50.97 -15.62
N SER A 52 30.18 50.54 -14.35
CA SER A 52 30.82 51.12 -13.16
C SER A 52 31.07 50.09 -12.05
N LEU A 53 31.89 50.53 -11.10
CA LEU A 53 32.65 49.86 -10.05
C LEU A 53 31.91 49.76 -8.70
N LYS A 54 32.46 48.88 -7.83
CA LYS A 54 32.43 48.81 -6.34
C LYS A 54 31.19 48.15 -5.71
N GLY A 55 31.30 47.30 -4.68
CA GLY A 55 32.43 47.03 -3.79
C GLY A 55 32.24 45.74 -2.95
N ARG A 56 33.39 45.28 -2.44
CA ARG A 56 33.62 44.11 -1.57
C ARG A 56 33.07 44.35 -0.15
N GLN A 57 32.77 43.29 0.60
CA GLN A 57 33.58 42.84 1.75
C GLN A 57 33.03 41.58 2.43
N ALA A 58 33.96 40.84 3.04
CA ALA A 58 33.82 39.50 3.60
C ALA A 58 33.76 39.51 5.15
N LYS A 59 33.16 38.44 5.71
CA LYS A 59 33.34 37.70 6.99
C LYS A 59 34.11 38.33 8.18
N PRO A 60 33.75 37.98 9.43
CA PRO A 60 34.50 36.87 10.08
C PRO A 60 33.70 35.95 11.03
N GLU A 61 34.30 34.77 11.25
CA GLU A 61 34.01 33.74 12.25
C GLU A 61 34.39 34.18 13.68
N ARG A 62 33.75 33.57 14.70
CA ARG A 62 34.37 33.33 16.01
C ARG A 62 33.87 32.03 16.67
N SER A 63 34.85 31.18 17.00
CA SER A 63 34.79 30.05 17.92
C SER A 63 34.91 30.51 19.38
N HIS A 64 34.24 29.83 20.31
CA HIS A 64 34.64 29.81 21.72
C HIS A 64 34.51 28.42 22.34
N VAL A 65 35.43 28.14 23.26
CA VAL A 65 35.86 26.86 23.82
C VAL A 65 35.51 26.83 25.32
N VAL A 66 35.06 25.66 25.78
CA VAL A 66 35.12 25.09 27.15
C VAL A 66 34.35 25.74 28.31
N ARG A 67 33.47 24.94 28.95
CA ARG A 67 33.57 24.63 30.40
C ARG A 67 32.79 23.37 30.78
N LEU A 68 33.55 22.34 31.13
CA LEU A 68 33.14 21.11 31.80
C LEU A 68 32.87 21.45 33.28
N VAL A 69 31.68 21.17 33.79
CA VAL A 69 31.39 21.18 35.23
C VAL A 69 30.98 19.77 35.62
N ALA A 70 31.90 19.08 36.29
CA ALA A 70 31.64 17.82 36.97
C ALA A 70 30.98 18.13 38.32
N PHE A 71 29.83 17.52 38.59
CA PHE A 71 29.27 17.42 39.95
C PHE A 71 29.29 15.94 40.37
N THR A 72 30.22 15.63 41.25
CA THR A 72 30.21 14.43 42.10
C THR A 72 29.24 14.64 43.26
N ILE A 73 28.24 13.76 43.37
CA ILE A 73 27.55 13.48 44.64
C ILE A 73 27.50 11.97 44.79
N ALA A 74 28.08 11.47 45.88
CA ALA A 74 28.05 10.08 46.27
C ALA A 74 27.08 9.87 47.45
N LEU A 75 26.43 8.71 47.41
CA LEU A 75 25.79 7.93 48.49
C LEU A 75 24.54 8.46 49.21
N ALA A 76 23.43 7.72 49.10
CA ALA A 76 23.04 6.74 50.14
C ALA A 76 21.83 5.90 49.69
N CYS A 77 21.83 4.64 50.14
CA CYS A 77 20.92 3.56 49.78
C CYS A 77 19.49 3.71 50.32
N ALA A 78 18.52 3.16 49.59
CA ALA A 78 17.39 2.44 50.17
C ALA A 78 16.88 1.39 49.15
N HIS A 79 17.01 0.12 49.53
CA HIS A 79 16.39 -1.00 48.83
C HIS A 79 14.88 -1.00 49.11
N THR A 80 14.07 -0.95 48.07
CA THR A 80 12.79 -1.65 48.03
C THR A 80 12.71 -2.38 46.71
N GLY A 81 12.64 -3.71 46.80
CA GLY A 81 12.53 -4.59 45.65
C GLY A 81 11.18 -4.46 44.99
N VAL A 82 11.19 -4.33 43.67
CA VAL A 82 10.16 -4.85 42.78
C VAL A 82 10.92 -5.52 41.65
N SER A 83 11.01 -6.84 41.68
CA SER A 83 11.39 -7.60 40.50
C SER A 83 10.27 -7.39 39.49
N ALA A 84 10.53 -6.55 38.48
CA ALA A 84 9.72 -6.53 37.28
C ALA A 84 9.98 -7.85 36.57
N ASP A 85 9.11 -8.82 36.78
CA ASP A 85 8.97 -9.96 35.88
C ASP A 85 8.63 -9.39 34.51
N LEU A 86 9.66 -9.18 33.69
CA LEU A 86 9.52 -8.99 32.26
C LEU A 86 8.99 -10.31 31.70
N LEU A 87 7.66 -10.41 31.63
CA LEU A 87 6.99 -11.31 30.70
C LEU A 87 7.49 -10.95 29.30
N VAL A 88 8.47 -11.72 28.82
CA VAL A 88 8.84 -11.74 27.40
C VAL A 88 7.61 -12.30 26.66
N PRO A 89 6.95 -11.51 25.79
CA PRO A 89 5.85 -12.04 24.99
C PRO A 89 6.38 -13.19 24.13
N SER A 90 5.60 -14.27 24.00
CA SER A 90 5.91 -15.35 23.06
C SER A 90 6.13 -14.78 21.66
N GLN A 91 7.24 -15.19 21.02
CA GLN A 91 7.74 -14.56 19.79
C GLN A 91 6.76 -14.58 18.60
N ASP A 92 5.71 -15.40 18.63
CA ASP A 92 4.70 -15.46 17.56
C ASP A 92 3.67 -14.32 17.60
N GLU A 93 3.42 -13.67 18.75
CA GLU A 93 2.40 -12.60 18.86
C GLU A 93 2.93 -11.20 18.47
N THR A 94 4.25 -11.03 18.41
CA THR A 94 4.88 -9.71 18.23
C THR A 94 4.82 -9.16 16.80
N VAL A 95 4.74 -10.01 15.77
CA VAL A 95 4.71 -9.54 14.38
C VAL A 95 3.39 -8.82 14.07
N LEU A 96 2.25 -9.37 14.50
CA LEU A 96 0.92 -8.81 14.23
C LEU A 96 0.66 -7.45 14.90
N GLN A 97 1.27 -7.16 16.06
CA GLN A 97 1.15 -5.85 16.71
C GLN A 97 2.17 -4.83 16.19
N SER A 98 3.31 -5.28 15.65
CA SER A 98 4.44 -4.42 15.30
C SER A 98 4.43 -3.91 13.85
N TYR A 99 3.66 -4.53 12.95
CA TYR A 99 3.65 -4.10 11.54
C TYR A 99 2.81 -2.83 11.29
N ALA A 100 3.37 -1.92 10.49
CA ALA A 100 2.62 -0.82 9.91
C ALA A 100 1.50 -1.40 9.04
N ARG A 101 0.35 -0.71 8.92
CA ARG A 101 -0.77 -1.21 8.09
C ARG A 101 -0.30 -1.59 6.69
N LEU A 102 0.61 -0.80 6.11
CA LEU A 102 1.28 -1.14 4.85
C LEU A 102 2.20 -2.34 5.05
N VAL A 103 1.90 -3.43 4.34
CA VAL A 103 2.70 -4.66 4.40
C VAL A 103 4.02 -4.43 3.65
N PRO A 104 5.19 -4.75 4.24
CA PRO A 104 6.50 -4.38 3.70
C PRO A 104 6.95 -5.32 2.57
N LEU A 105 6.23 -5.32 1.45
CA LEU A 105 6.48 -6.18 0.31
C LEU A 105 7.40 -5.51 -0.72
N VAL A 106 8.35 -6.26 -1.28
CA VAL A 106 9.27 -5.82 -2.33
C VAL A 106 8.54 -5.68 -3.67
N GLY A 107 7.66 -6.62 -3.98
CA GLY A 107 6.90 -6.71 -5.24
C GLY A 107 5.41 -6.40 -5.09
N GLY A 108 4.92 -6.21 -3.87
CA GLY A 108 3.54 -5.81 -3.63
C GLY A 108 3.28 -4.33 -3.92
N SER A 109 2.09 -4.04 -4.47
CA SER A 109 1.57 -2.68 -4.61
C SER A 109 0.35 -2.51 -3.72
N ASN A 110 0.34 -1.44 -2.91
CA ASN A 110 -0.83 -1.01 -2.15
C ASN A 110 -1.43 -2.07 -1.17
N PHE A 111 -0.64 -3.10 -0.83
CA PHE A 111 -1.04 -4.20 0.06
C PHE A 111 -1.01 -3.76 1.52
N ARG A 112 -2.17 -3.72 2.19
CA ARG A 112 -2.27 -3.27 3.58
C ARG A 112 -3.40 -3.91 4.38
N ASP A 113 -3.18 -3.99 5.68
CA ASP A 113 -4.19 -4.32 6.68
C ASP A 113 -5.17 -3.14 6.85
N MET A 114 -6.46 -3.45 6.89
CA MET A 114 -7.56 -2.51 7.17
C MET A 114 -7.93 -2.47 8.67
N GLY A 115 -7.19 -3.17 9.52
CA GLY A 115 -7.31 -3.13 10.97
C GLY A 115 -6.77 -1.86 11.62
N GLY A 116 -7.10 -1.70 12.90
CA GLY A 116 -6.64 -0.59 13.75
C GLY A 116 -7.46 0.70 13.64
N TYR A 117 -8.54 0.74 12.85
CA TYR A 117 -9.43 1.90 12.80
C TYR A 117 -10.42 1.90 13.97
N ALA A 118 -10.55 3.05 14.63
CA ALA A 118 -11.57 3.25 15.65
C ALA A 118 -12.97 3.39 15.02
N THR A 119 -13.96 2.78 15.67
CA THR A 119 -15.37 2.87 15.30
C THR A 119 -16.09 3.92 16.13
N LYS A 120 -17.25 4.39 15.65
CA LYS A 120 -18.11 5.31 16.40
C LYS A 120 -18.60 4.76 17.74
N SER A 121 -18.58 3.43 17.92
CA SER A 121 -18.94 2.76 19.18
C SER A 121 -17.77 2.59 20.17
N GLY A 122 -16.57 3.11 19.85
CA GLY A 122 -15.38 3.00 20.70
C GLY A 122 -14.62 1.68 20.59
N LYS A 123 -15.06 0.75 19.74
CA LYS A 123 -14.31 -0.47 19.39
C LYS A 123 -13.29 -0.21 18.27
N THR A 124 -12.37 -1.14 18.08
CA THR A 124 -11.36 -1.05 17.02
C THR A 124 -11.51 -2.19 16.01
N VAL A 125 -11.28 -1.94 14.72
CA VAL A 125 -11.20 -3.01 13.71
C VAL A 125 -10.00 -3.90 14.03
N ARG A 126 -10.22 -5.21 14.17
CA ARG A 126 -9.15 -6.17 14.47
C ARG A 126 -8.10 -6.17 13.37
N ARG A 127 -6.83 -6.19 13.77
CA ARG A 127 -5.68 -6.29 12.87
C ARG A 127 -5.48 -7.72 12.37
N GLY A 128 -4.87 -7.84 11.20
CA GLY A 128 -4.45 -9.12 10.65
C GLY A 128 -5.57 -9.98 10.09
N LEU A 129 -6.79 -9.45 9.91
CA LEU A 129 -7.93 -10.21 9.38
C LEU A 129 -8.41 -9.73 8.02
N LEU A 130 -8.37 -8.42 7.76
CA LEU A 130 -9.02 -7.81 6.61
C LEU A 130 -7.99 -7.00 5.82
N PHE A 131 -7.66 -7.43 4.61
CA PHE A 131 -6.60 -6.83 3.81
C PHE A 131 -7.13 -6.32 2.48
N ARG A 132 -6.46 -5.29 1.97
CA ARG A 132 -6.66 -4.78 0.61
C ARG A 132 -5.34 -4.74 -0.14
N SER A 133 -5.37 -4.95 -1.45
CA SER A 133 -4.16 -4.94 -2.28
C SER A 133 -4.45 -4.45 -3.70
N GLY A 134 -3.40 -4.02 -4.41
CA GLY A 134 -3.38 -4.07 -5.86
C GLY A 134 -3.13 -5.48 -6.38
N VAL A 135 -2.83 -5.57 -7.67
CA VAL A 135 -2.44 -6.83 -8.31
C VAL A 135 -1.20 -7.42 -7.65
N MET A 136 -1.16 -8.74 -7.55
CA MET A 136 -0.14 -9.50 -6.82
C MET A 136 0.85 -10.23 -7.75
N THR A 137 0.82 -9.94 -9.04
CA THR A 137 1.74 -10.53 -10.04
C THR A 137 3.20 -10.14 -9.78
N GLY A 138 3.44 -8.98 -9.17
CA GLY A 138 4.78 -8.52 -8.83
C GLY A 138 5.42 -9.19 -7.60
N LEU A 139 4.66 -9.96 -6.80
CA LEU A 139 5.17 -10.56 -5.55
C LEU A 139 6.40 -11.44 -5.80
N THR A 140 7.47 -11.17 -5.07
CA THR A 140 8.67 -12.03 -5.08
C THR A 140 8.44 -13.30 -4.28
N ASP A 141 9.37 -14.25 -4.34
CA ASP A 141 9.26 -15.46 -3.52
C ASP A 141 9.44 -15.17 -2.02
N GLU A 142 10.23 -14.16 -1.67
CA GLU A 142 10.35 -13.65 -0.30
C GLU A 142 9.05 -13.01 0.17
N ASP A 143 8.38 -12.23 -0.68
CA ASP A 143 7.07 -11.66 -0.37
C ASP A 143 6.05 -12.75 -0.08
N LYS A 144 5.98 -13.77 -0.94
CA LYS A 144 5.06 -14.91 -0.75
C LYS A 144 5.36 -15.64 0.55
N HIS A 145 6.64 -15.92 0.83
CA HIS A 145 7.05 -16.56 2.09
C HIS A 145 6.68 -15.74 3.32
N TYR A 146 6.82 -14.41 3.24
CA TYR A 146 6.38 -13.49 4.29
C TYR A 146 4.86 -13.51 4.47
N LEU A 147 4.10 -13.44 3.37
CA LEU A 147 2.63 -13.47 3.40
C LEU A 147 2.06 -14.81 3.89
N ASP A 148 2.77 -15.91 3.67
CA ASP A 148 2.37 -17.24 4.17
C ASP A 148 2.28 -17.29 5.71
N GLN A 149 2.99 -16.40 6.41
CA GLN A 149 2.95 -16.30 7.87
C GLN A 149 1.59 -15.82 8.41
N PHE A 150 0.76 -15.19 7.57
CA PHE A 150 -0.56 -14.70 7.96
C PHE A 150 -1.65 -15.77 7.89
N GLY A 151 -1.43 -16.87 7.15
CA GLY A 151 -2.44 -17.92 6.99
C GLY A 151 -3.69 -17.47 6.24
N PHE A 152 -3.52 -16.69 5.16
CA PHE A 152 -4.63 -16.19 4.34
C PHE A 152 -5.57 -17.31 3.87
N SER A 153 -6.87 -17.13 4.12
CA SER A 153 -7.92 -18.08 3.76
C SER A 153 -8.45 -17.90 2.35
N ALA A 154 -8.54 -16.65 1.88
CA ALA A 154 -9.18 -16.34 0.60
C ALA A 154 -8.68 -15.02 -0.02
N ILE A 155 -8.91 -14.90 -1.32
CA ILE A 155 -8.78 -13.67 -2.11
C ILE A 155 -10.09 -13.43 -2.84
N VAL A 156 -10.60 -12.21 -2.77
CA VAL A 156 -11.71 -11.74 -3.60
C VAL A 156 -11.17 -10.74 -4.61
N ASP A 157 -11.12 -11.17 -5.86
CA ASP A 157 -10.53 -10.45 -6.96
C ASP A 157 -11.61 -9.71 -7.76
N LEU A 158 -11.62 -8.39 -7.63
CA LEU A 158 -12.62 -7.52 -8.26
C LEU A 158 -12.25 -7.19 -9.72
N ARG A 159 -11.18 -7.78 -10.26
CA ARG A 159 -10.71 -7.56 -11.63
C ARG A 159 -11.61 -8.22 -12.65
N SER A 160 -11.63 -7.68 -13.88
CA SER A 160 -12.29 -8.34 -15.00
C SER A 160 -11.54 -9.61 -15.39
N SER A 161 -12.21 -10.49 -16.13
CA SER A 161 -11.58 -11.72 -16.63
C SER A 161 -10.37 -11.40 -17.53
N ASP A 162 -10.42 -10.30 -18.32
CA ASP A 162 -9.29 -9.83 -19.13
C ASP A 162 -8.07 -9.42 -18.28
N GLU A 163 -8.30 -8.76 -17.15
CA GLU A 163 -7.24 -8.33 -16.23
C GLU A 163 -6.62 -9.49 -15.49
N ILE A 164 -7.42 -10.50 -15.12
CA ILE A 164 -6.95 -11.72 -14.45
C ILE A 164 -6.14 -12.57 -15.42
N ASP A 165 -6.60 -12.73 -16.66
CA ASP A 165 -5.88 -13.42 -17.74
C ASP A 165 -4.53 -12.78 -18.01
N LEU A 166 -4.48 -11.44 -18.10
CA LEU A 166 -3.24 -10.71 -18.35
C LEU A 166 -2.27 -10.77 -17.17
N TYR A 167 -2.80 -10.71 -15.94
CA TYR A 167 -2.03 -10.65 -14.70
C TYR A 167 -2.51 -11.73 -13.71
N PRO A 168 -2.20 -13.01 -13.95
CA PRO A 168 -2.65 -14.11 -13.10
C PRO A 168 -2.09 -13.98 -11.68
N ASN A 169 -2.85 -14.48 -10.71
CA ASN A 169 -2.45 -14.49 -9.30
C ASN A 169 -1.74 -15.80 -8.93
N HIS A 170 -0.48 -15.90 -9.33
CA HIS A 170 0.33 -17.08 -9.07
C HIS A 170 0.51 -17.41 -7.57
N TRP A 171 0.43 -16.41 -6.69
CA TRP A 171 0.50 -16.66 -5.24
C TRP A 171 -0.72 -17.47 -4.77
N ALA A 172 -1.93 -17.07 -5.19
CA ALA A 172 -3.15 -17.81 -4.88
C ALA A 172 -3.10 -19.25 -5.41
N ASP A 173 -2.67 -19.42 -6.66
CA ASP A 173 -2.56 -20.73 -7.32
C ASP A 173 -1.58 -21.66 -6.60
N GLN A 174 -0.38 -21.15 -6.31
CA GLN A 174 0.68 -21.93 -5.64
C GLN A 174 0.29 -22.37 -4.24
N ARG A 175 -0.51 -21.56 -3.54
CA ARG A 175 -0.97 -21.84 -2.17
C ARG A 175 -2.33 -22.52 -2.12
N LYS A 176 -2.98 -22.75 -3.26
CA LYS A 176 -4.34 -23.30 -3.37
C LYS A 176 -5.33 -22.55 -2.49
N MET A 177 -5.14 -21.23 -2.40
CA MET A 177 -6.04 -20.35 -1.67
C MET A 177 -7.37 -20.25 -2.40
N ALA A 178 -8.46 -20.06 -1.65
CA ALA A 178 -9.75 -19.81 -2.28
C ALA A 178 -9.70 -18.47 -3.04
N HIS A 179 -9.75 -18.52 -4.36
CA HIS A 179 -9.72 -17.35 -5.23
C HIS A 179 -11.11 -17.15 -5.83
N HIS A 180 -11.77 -16.07 -5.41
CA HIS A 180 -13.11 -15.73 -5.83
C HIS A 180 -13.06 -14.56 -6.81
N ALA A 181 -13.51 -14.79 -8.04
CA ALA A 181 -13.73 -13.77 -9.05
C ALA A 181 -15.12 -13.99 -9.67
N VAL A 182 -15.73 -12.91 -10.15
CA VAL A 182 -16.98 -12.98 -10.91
C VAL A 182 -16.66 -12.53 -12.33
N ASP A 183 -17.09 -13.31 -13.32
CA ASP A 183 -16.77 -13.02 -14.72
C ASP A 183 -17.48 -11.76 -15.23
N TYR A 184 -16.69 -10.86 -15.81
CA TYR A 184 -17.11 -9.71 -16.59
C TYR A 184 -15.93 -9.21 -17.43
N THR A 185 -16.18 -8.40 -18.46
CA THR A 185 -15.13 -7.89 -19.34
C THR A 185 -14.81 -6.44 -19.02
N MET A 186 -13.57 -6.02 -19.30
CA MET A 186 -13.21 -4.61 -19.19
C MET A 186 -13.95 -3.74 -20.21
N GLU A 187 -14.34 -4.31 -21.36
CA GLU A 187 -15.20 -3.63 -22.33
C GLU A 187 -16.52 -3.19 -21.70
N SER A 188 -17.22 -4.10 -21.01
CA SER A 188 -18.46 -3.75 -20.28
C SER A 188 -18.24 -2.68 -19.21
N LEU A 189 -17.03 -2.63 -18.63
CA LEU A 189 -16.66 -1.59 -17.67
C LEU A 189 -16.55 -0.23 -18.35
N ILE A 190 -15.84 -0.17 -19.47
CA ILE A 190 -15.60 1.07 -20.21
C ILE A 190 -16.88 1.61 -20.83
N GLU A 191 -17.79 0.76 -21.31
CA GLU A 191 -19.09 1.21 -21.84
C GLU A 191 -19.84 2.12 -20.86
N THR A 192 -19.75 1.86 -19.55
CA THR A 192 -20.36 2.72 -18.52
C THR A 192 -19.67 4.08 -18.34
N MET A 193 -18.42 4.19 -18.78
CA MET A 193 -17.63 5.42 -18.75
C MET A 193 -17.81 6.26 -20.02
N MET A 194 -18.56 5.75 -21.00
CA MET A 194 -18.78 6.41 -22.30
C MET A 194 -20.20 6.95 -22.40
N GLY A 195 -20.33 8.20 -22.85
CA GLY A 195 -21.60 8.81 -23.19
C GLY A 195 -22.18 8.24 -24.49
N GLN A 196 -23.44 8.57 -24.77
CA GLN A 196 -24.14 8.15 -26.00
C GLN A 196 -23.41 8.59 -27.28
N ASP A 197 -22.70 9.72 -27.22
CA ASP A 197 -21.92 10.28 -28.32
C ASP A 197 -20.46 9.76 -28.37
N GLY A 198 -20.11 8.78 -27.52
CA GLY A 198 -18.76 8.23 -27.43
C GLY A 198 -17.77 9.13 -26.68
N GLU A 199 -18.24 10.12 -25.91
CA GLU A 199 -17.41 10.94 -25.04
C GLU A 199 -17.08 10.21 -23.74
N PHE A 200 -15.84 10.31 -23.26
CA PHE A 200 -15.45 9.81 -21.95
C PHE A 200 -16.04 10.68 -20.83
N LEU A 201 -16.94 10.11 -20.03
CA LEU A 201 -17.67 10.79 -18.96
C LEU A 201 -16.82 11.10 -17.72
N GLY A 202 -15.57 10.68 -17.71
CA GLY A 202 -14.62 10.95 -16.63
C GLY A 202 -14.71 9.97 -15.45
N MET A 203 -13.73 10.10 -14.55
CA MET A 203 -13.65 9.28 -13.33
C MET A 203 -14.85 9.49 -12.40
N GLU A 204 -15.49 10.64 -12.46
CA GLU A 204 -16.63 10.96 -11.60
C GLU A 204 -17.87 10.13 -11.96
N ALA A 205 -18.15 9.96 -13.25
CA ALA A 205 -19.21 9.08 -13.73
C ALA A 205 -18.88 7.62 -13.40
N PHE A 206 -17.64 7.20 -13.64
CA PHE A 206 -17.18 5.86 -13.28
C PHE A 206 -17.45 5.52 -11.81
N TYR A 207 -17.12 6.44 -10.89
CA TYR A 207 -17.38 6.22 -9.47
C TYR A 207 -18.88 6.22 -9.12
N ARG A 208 -19.75 6.92 -9.84
CA ARG A 208 -21.20 6.89 -9.61
C ARG A 208 -21.81 5.54 -9.99
N GLU A 209 -21.37 4.96 -11.11
CA GLU A 209 -21.92 3.69 -11.63
C GLU A 209 -21.29 2.45 -10.98
N MET A 210 -20.08 2.59 -10.42
CA MET A 210 -19.32 1.47 -9.83
C MET A 210 -20.10 0.63 -8.79
N PRO A 211 -20.93 1.20 -7.88
CA PRO A 211 -21.70 0.39 -6.94
C PRO A 211 -22.67 -0.59 -7.58
N GLU A 212 -23.34 -0.21 -8.67
CA GLU A 212 -24.29 -1.09 -9.36
C GLU A 212 -23.56 -2.18 -10.14
N MET A 213 -22.53 -1.78 -10.87
CA MET A 213 -21.69 -2.66 -11.68
C MET A 213 -20.95 -3.72 -10.87
N LEU A 214 -20.47 -3.39 -9.66
CA LEU A 214 -19.75 -4.34 -8.81
C LEU A 214 -20.67 -5.15 -7.87
N THR A 215 -22.00 -5.07 -8.01
CA THR A 215 -22.93 -5.71 -7.07
C THR A 215 -22.63 -7.19 -6.88
N SER A 216 -22.36 -7.95 -7.95
CA SER A 216 -22.07 -9.38 -7.86
C SER A 216 -20.74 -9.67 -7.14
N GLN A 217 -19.69 -8.92 -7.46
CA GLN A 217 -18.35 -9.03 -6.87
C GLN A 217 -18.39 -8.65 -5.38
N LEU A 218 -19.10 -7.58 -5.05
CA LEU A 218 -19.29 -7.10 -3.67
C LEU A 218 -20.15 -8.09 -2.86
N THR A 219 -21.16 -8.70 -3.46
CA THR A 219 -21.95 -9.76 -2.81
C THR A 219 -21.07 -10.94 -2.42
N VAL A 220 -20.23 -11.42 -3.34
CA VAL A 220 -19.25 -12.48 -3.05
C VAL A 220 -18.28 -12.05 -1.95
N TYR A 221 -17.78 -10.81 -2.00
CA TYR A 221 -16.89 -10.27 -0.96
C TYR A 221 -17.54 -10.32 0.42
N PHE A 222 -18.75 -9.78 0.56
CA PHE A 222 -19.47 -9.75 1.83
C PHE A 222 -19.86 -11.15 2.32
N GLN A 223 -20.20 -12.06 1.40
CA GLN A 223 -20.45 -13.46 1.74
C GLN A 223 -19.21 -14.14 2.34
N GLN A 224 -18.04 -14.01 1.71
CA GLN A 224 -16.82 -14.66 2.20
C GLN A 224 -16.40 -14.17 3.59
N ILE A 225 -16.53 -12.86 3.86
CA ILE A 225 -16.23 -12.32 5.20
C ILE A 225 -17.27 -12.74 6.24
N LEU A 226 -18.55 -12.89 5.88
CA LEU A 226 -19.61 -13.37 6.79
C LEU A 226 -19.43 -14.87 7.12
N GLU A 227 -18.92 -15.65 6.18
CA GLU A 227 -18.52 -17.06 6.38
C GLU A 227 -17.25 -17.21 7.24
N GLY A 228 -16.60 -16.10 7.63
CA GLY A 228 -15.42 -16.12 8.47
C GLY A 228 -14.15 -16.55 7.73
N ARG A 229 -14.11 -16.40 6.40
CA ARG A 229 -12.89 -16.54 5.62
C ARG A 229 -11.99 -15.34 5.92
N ALA A 230 -11.17 -15.45 6.96
CA ALA A 230 -10.17 -14.47 7.32
C ALA A 230 -8.91 -15.20 7.86
N PRO A 231 -7.70 -14.71 7.59
CA PRO A 231 -7.38 -13.46 6.90
C PRO A 231 -7.72 -13.49 5.40
N ILE A 232 -8.24 -12.38 4.87
CA ILE A 232 -8.75 -12.28 3.49
C ILE A 232 -8.25 -11.01 2.82
N VAL A 233 -7.95 -11.13 1.52
CA VAL A 233 -7.54 -10.00 0.68
C VAL A 233 -8.66 -9.67 -0.31
N VAL A 234 -9.06 -8.40 -0.39
CA VAL A 234 -9.81 -7.89 -1.54
C VAL A 234 -8.87 -7.08 -2.45
N ASN A 235 -8.86 -7.36 -3.75
CA ASN A 235 -7.97 -6.68 -4.69
C ASN A 235 -8.66 -6.23 -5.97
N CYS A 236 -8.03 -5.28 -6.66
CA CYS A 236 -8.25 -4.97 -8.06
C CYS A 236 -6.88 -4.76 -8.71
N SER A 237 -6.79 -4.09 -9.86
CA SER A 237 -5.49 -3.87 -10.52
C SER A 237 -4.55 -2.95 -9.71
N ALA A 238 -4.99 -1.75 -9.35
CA ALA A 238 -4.19 -0.82 -8.54
C ALA A 238 -4.48 -0.92 -7.03
N GLY A 239 -5.57 -1.59 -6.64
CA GLY A 239 -6.06 -1.62 -5.26
C GLY A 239 -6.64 -0.27 -4.80
N GLN A 240 -6.93 0.64 -5.74
CA GLN A 240 -7.36 2.01 -5.48
C GLN A 240 -8.87 2.16 -5.59
N ASP A 241 -9.44 1.96 -6.79
CA ASP A 241 -10.81 2.34 -7.11
C ASP A 241 -11.85 1.31 -6.64
N ARG A 242 -11.95 0.17 -7.36
CA ARG A 242 -12.89 -0.92 -7.03
C ARG A 242 -12.64 -1.47 -5.62
N THR A 243 -11.38 -1.69 -5.27
CA THR A 243 -10.98 -2.07 -3.90
C THR A 243 -11.25 -0.96 -2.87
N GLY A 244 -11.14 0.31 -3.26
CA GLY A 244 -11.47 1.44 -2.39
C GLY A 244 -12.95 1.50 -2.06
N LEU A 245 -13.83 1.25 -3.03
CA LEU A 245 -15.26 1.11 -2.80
C LEU A 245 -15.55 -0.07 -1.85
N ALA A 246 -15.01 -1.26 -2.14
CA ALA A 246 -15.20 -2.44 -1.28
C ALA A 246 -14.73 -2.21 0.17
N ALA A 247 -13.55 -1.61 0.34
CA ALA A 247 -13.02 -1.24 1.65
C ALA A 247 -13.92 -0.21 2.36
N ALA A 248 -14.38 0.81 1.65
CA ALA A 248 -15.25 1.85 2.20
C ALA A 248 -16.60 1.29 2.68
N LEU A 249 -17.19 0.37 1.92
CA LEU A 249 -18.44 -0.30 2.28
C LEU A 249 -18.26 -1.17 3.53
N LEU A 250 -17.18 -1.98 3.58
CA LEU A 250 -16.89 -2.80 4.76
C LEU A 250 -16.63 -1.95 6.00
N LEU A 251 -15.77 -0.94 5.90
CA LEU A 251 -15.46 -0.07 7.04
C LEU A 251 -16.70 0.72 7.50
N THR A 252 -17.61 1.07 6.59
CA THR A 252 -18.92 1.64 6.95
C THR A 252 -19.76 0.62 7.74
N ALA A 253 -19.87 -0.62 7.27
CA ALA A 253 -20.59 -1.70 7.96
C ALA A 253 -20.04 -1.97 9.37
N LEU A 254 -18.73 -1.83 9.55
CA LEU A 254 -18.04 -1.94 10.85
C LEU A 254 -18.20 -0.69 11.74
N GLY A 255 -18.72 0.42 11.21
CA GLY A 255 -18.99 1.64 11.95
C GLY A 255 -17.83 2.62 12.05
N VAL A 256 -16.85 2.54 11.16
CA VAL A 256 -15.77 3.52 11.01
C VAL A 256 -16.34 4.83 10.44
N SER A 257 -15.79 5.98 10.84
CA SER A 257 -16.28 7.28 10.36
C SER A 257 -15.92 7.53 8.90
N ARG A 258 -16.76 8.32 8.21
CA ARG A 258 -16.54 8.71 6.80
C ARG A 258 -15.16 9.34 6.60
N ASP A 259 -14.73 10.22 7.51
CA ASP A 259 -13.45 10.90 7.39
C ASP A 259 -12.27 9.94 7.43
N VAL A 260 -12.30 8.95 8.33
CA VAL A 260 -11.26 7.92 8.42
C VAL A 260 -11.25 7.03 7.18
N ILE A 261 -12.43 6.69 6.65
CA ILE A 261 -12.56 5.92 5.39
C ILE A 261 -11.94 6.67 4.22
N LEU A 262 -12.23 7.97 4.09
CA LEU A 262 -11.64 8.80 3.02
C LEU A 262 -10.12 8.95 3.19
N GLN A 263 -9.63 9.04 4.42
CA GLN A 263 -8.18 9.07 4.70
C GLN A 263 -7.49 7.76 4.32
N ASP A 264 -8.08 6.59 4.62
CA ASP A 264 -7.55 5.30 4.14
C ASP A 264 -7.54 5.22 2.61
N TYR A 265 -8.64 5.60 1.98
CA TYR A 265 -8.77 5.60 0.53
C TYR A 265 -7.67 6.44 -0.14
N LEU A 266 -7.43 7.66 0.34
CA LEU A 266 -6.42 8.56 -0.20
C LEU A 266 -4.97 8.09 0.02
N GLN A 267 -4.69 7.24 1.01
CA GLN A 267 -3.37 6.62 1.17
C GLN A 267 -2.97 5.77 -0.03
N SER A 268 -3.94 5.29 -0.81
CA SER A 268 -3.68 4.44 -1.96
C SER A 268 -2.84 5.13 -3.05
N THR A 269 -2.88 6.46 -3.17
CA THR A 269 -1.97 7.17 -4.10
C THR A 269 -0.51 7.05 -3.66
N ALA A 270 -0.24 7.13 -2.36
CA ALA A 270 1.13 7.02 -1.82
C ALA A 270 1.65 5.58 -1.77
N PHE A 271 0.77 4.61 -1.57
CA PHE A 271 1.15 3.18 -1.43
C PHE A 271 1.15 2.41 -2.74
N ARG A 272 0.64 3.01 -3.82
CA ARG A 272 0.66 2.42 -5.15
C ARG A 272 2.06 2.43 -5.74
N ARG A 273 2.47 1.29 -6.30
CA ARG A 273 3.78 1.08 -6.93
C ARG A 273 3.60 0.64 -8.38
N VAL A 274 3.34 1.60 -9.25
CA VAL A 274 3.02 1.38 -10.68
C VAL A 274 4.02 0.46 -11.39
N LEU A 275 5.32 0.56 -11.05
CA LEU A 275 6.37 -0.23 -11.69
C LEU A 275 6.29 -1.74 -11.41
N VAL A 276 5.75 -2.16 -10.25
CA VAL A 276 5.65 -3.59 -9.90
C VAL A 276 4.31 -4.20 -10.34
N GLU A 277 3.31 -3.36 -10.65
CA GLU A 277 1.98 -3.81 -11.08
C GLU A 277 2.00 -4.50 -12.45
N ARG A 278 2.91 -4.10 -13.33
CA ARG A 278 3.04 -4.65 -14.70
C ARG A 278 3.79 -5.99 -14.75
N GLY A 279 4.46 -6.39 -13.67
CA GLY A 279 5.30 -7.59 -13.67
C GLY A 279 6.24 -7.65 -14.88
N SER A 280 6.28 -8.80 -15.55
CA SER A 280 7.09 -9.06 -16.76
C SER A 280 6.26 -9.24 -18.03
N VAL A 281 5.02 -8.72 -18.06
CA VAL A 281 4.10 -8.93 -19.18
C VAL A 281 4.54 -8.11 -20.40
N ASP A 282 4.61 -8.77 -21.56
CA ASP A 282 4.76 -8.14 -22.87
C ASP A 282 3.37 -7.70 -23.36
N LEU A 283 3.11 -6.39 -23.29
CA LEU A 283 1.79 -5.83 -23.61
C LEU A 283 1.51 -5.90 -25.11
N GLU A 284 2.52 -5.71 -25.96
CA GLU A 284 2.42 -5.78 -27.40
C GLU A 284 2.00 -7.17 -27.87
N ALA A 285 2.64 -8.22 -27.35
CA ALA A 285 2.26 -9.60 -27.64
C ALA A 285 0.88 -9.96 -27.05
N ALA A 286 0.59 -9.52 -25.82
CA ALA A 286 -0.69 -9.80 -25.18
C ALA A 286 -1.86 -9.11 -25.88
N ALA A 287 -1.63 -7.92 -26.47
CA ALA A 287 -2.66 -7.15 -27.18
C ALA A 287 -3.22 -7.87 -28.42
N GLU A 288 -2.55 -8.91 -28.93
CA GLU A 288 -3.08 -9.73 -30.02
C GLU A 288 -4.36 -10.50 -29.62
N HIS A 289 -4.52 -10.82 -28.35
CA HIS A 289 -5.61 -11.68 -27.86
C HIS A 289 -6.29 -11.20 -26.57
N ASN A 290 -5.73 -10.23 -25.85
CA ASN A 290 -6.28 -9.69 -24.62
C ASN A 290 -6.76 -8.24 -24.84
N TRP A 291 -8.04 -7.97 -24.56
CA TRP A 291 -8.63 -6.63 -24.74
C TRP A 291 -8.01 -5.61 -23.77
N PHE A 292 -7.76 -5.99 -22.53
CA PHE A 292 -7.19 -5.10 -21.53
C PHE A 292 -5.75 -4.68 -21.89
N ALA A 293 -4.96 -5.58 -22.46
CA ALA A 293 -3.64 -5.24 -23.01
C ALA A 293 -3.73 -4.19 -24.13
N ARG A 294 -4.68 -4.31 -25.07
CA ARG A 294 -4.92 -3.30 -26.12
C ARG A 294 -5.26 -1.94 -25.54
N MET A 295 -6.13 -1.92 -24.55
CA MET A 295 -6.51 -0.68 -23.85
C MET A 295 -5.31 -0.05 -23.14
N MET A 296 -4.50 -0.85 -22.43
CA MET A 296 -3.28 -0.38 -21.76
C MET A 296 -2.25 0.19 -22.75
N LEU A 297 -2.14 -0.32 -23.98
CA LEU A 297 -1.28 0.27 -25.01
C LEU A 297 -1.86 1.58 -25.58
N ALA A 298 -3.17 1.64 -25.78
CA ALA A 298 -3.84 2.80 -26.34
C ALA A 298 -3.86 4.01 -25.37
N TYR A 299 -3.96 3.75 -24.07
CA TYR A 299 -4.20 4.78 -23.04
C TYR A 299 -3.19 4.80 -21.88
N GLY A 300 -2.26 3.84 -21.82
CA GLY A 300 -1.39 3.64 -20.65
C GLY A 300 -0.14 4.53 -20.55
N ASP A 301 0.05 5.48 -21.47
CA ASP A 301 1.19 6.41 -21.46
C ASP A 301 0.81 7.82 -20.96
N HIS A 302 0.07 7.90 -19.85
CA HIS A 302 -0.39 9.19 -19.30
C HIS A 302 0.20 9.59 -17.93
N GLY A 303 1.12 8.81 -17.33
CA GLY A 303 1.61 9.14 -15.97
C GLY A 303 3.00 8.66 -15.54
N GLY A 304 3.74 7.93 -16.38
CA GLY A 304 5.04 7.35 -15.99
C GLY A 304 4.95 6.45 -14.74
N ALA A 305 6.04 6.37 -13.97
CA ALA A 305 6.14 5.52 -12.77
C ALA A 305 5.30 5.98 -11.55
N ARG A 306 4.37 6.94 -11.72
CA ARG A 306 3.67 7.60 -10.61
C ARG A 306 2.17 7.36 -10.66
N ALA A 307 1.59 7.18 -9.47
CA ALA A 307 0.15 7.04 -9.31
C ALA A 307 -0.55 8.39 -9.47
N GLU A 308 -1.70 8.38 -10.13
CA GLU A 308 -2.54 9.57 -10.25
C GLU A 308 -3.24 9.92 -8.93
N PRO A 309 -3.54 11.21 -8.69
CA PRO A 309 -4.34 11.62 -7.54
C PRO A 309 -5.74 11.01 -7.57
N LEU A 310 -6.19 10.51 -6.42
CA LEU A 310 -7.53 9.93 -6.24
C LEU A 310 -8.62 10.98 -5.95
N MET A 311 -8.46 12.16 -6.51
CA MET A 311 -9.31 13.32 -6.30
C MET A 311 -9.40 14.20 -7.54
N THR A 312 -10.48 14.96 -7.66
CA THR A 312 -10.61 16.01 -8.69
C THR A 312 -9.57 17.11 -8.49
N PRO A 313 -9.31 17.97 -9.50
CA PRO A 313 -8.42 19.13 -9.35
C PRO A 313 -8.81 20.07 -8.19
N GLU A 314 -10.09 20.12 -7.83
CA GLU A 314 -10.63 20.90 -6.71
C GLU A 314 -10.43 20.20 -5.34
N GLY A 315 -9.80 19.03 -5.32
CA GLY A 315 -9.47 18.29 -4.11
C GLY A 315 -10.60 17.39 -3.59
N ARG A 316 -11.61 17.09 -4.40
CA ARG A 316 -12.70 16.19 -4.01
C ARG A 316 -12.31 14.72 -4.23
N PRO A 317 -12.28 13.85 -3.21
CA PRO A 317 -11.97 12.43 -3.40
C PRO A 317 -13.02 11.74 -4.29
N PHE A 318 -12.59 10.97 -5.29
CA PHE A 318 -13.52 10.31 -6.22
C PHE A 318 -14.49 9.35 -5.52
N LEU A 319 -14.04 8.67 -4.47
CA LEU A 319 -14.87 7.80 -3.64
C LEU A 319 -16.14 8.48 -3.11
N LYS A 320 -16.14 9.80 -2.92
CA LYS A 320 -17.36 10.53 -2.51
C LYS A 320 -18.49 10.42 -3.53
N TYR A 321 -18.19 10.38 -4.83
CA TYR A 321 -19.22 10.27 -5.86
C TYR A 321 -19.98 8.94 -5.77
N ALA A 322 -19.28 7.83 -5.50
CA ALA A 322 -19.89 6.52 -5.28
C ALA A 322 -20.78 6.51 -4.02
N LEU A 323 -20.26 7.06 -2.93
CA LEU A 323 -20.95 7.07 -1.64
C LEU A 323 -22.20 7.96 -1.66
N GLU A 324 -22.12 9.12 -2.31
CA GLU A 324 -23.27 10.01 -2.47
C GLU A 324 -24.30 9.45 -3.46
N TYR A 325 -23.87 8.76 -4.52
CA TYR A 325 -24.79 8.00 -5.37
C TYR A 325 -25.60 7.01 -4.53
N ILE A 326 -24.90 6.19 -3.72
CA ILE A 326 -25.54 5.22 -2.82
C ILE A 326 -26.51 5.91 -1.85
N GLU A 327 -26.07 6.99 -1.20
CA GLU A 327 -26.91 7.73 -0.24
C GLU A 327 -28.15 8.35 -0.91
N ASN A 328 -28.03 8.84 -2.15
CA ASN A 328 -29.16 9.40 -2.89
C ASN A 328 -30.15 8.33 -3.37
N ALA A 329 -29.64 7.18 -3.85
CA ALA A 329 -30.47 6.11 -4.41
C ALA A 329 -31.12 5.22 -3.33
N TYR A 330 -30.42 4.98 -2.22
CA TYR A 330 -30.84 4.03 -1.17
C TYR A 330 -31.12 4.68 0.19
N GLY A 331 -30.83 5.97 0.35
CA GLY A 331 -30.98 6.72 1.60
C GLY A 331 -29.81 6.57 2.58
N SER A 332 -29.05 5.47 2.50
CA SER A 332 -27.80 5.29 3.26
C SER A 332 -26.97 4.13 2.69
N VAL A 333 -25.68 4.09 3.04
CA VAL A 333 -24.82 2.93 2.74
C VAL A 333 -25.36 1.65 3.39
N ASP A 334 -25.87 1.72 4.62
CA ASP A 334 -26.46 0.57 5.30
C ASP A 334 -27.70 0.03 4.55
N ALA A 335 -28.51 0.91 3.97
CA ALA A 335 -29.66 0.51 3.16
C ALA A 335 -29.24 -0.14 1.84
N TYR A 336 -28.19 0.36 1.18
CA TYR A 336 -27.62 -0.28 -0.02
C TYR A 336 -27.02 -1.66 0.30
N LEU A 337 -26.26 -1.78 1.38
CA LEU A 337 -25.69 -3.04 1.85
C LEU A 337 -26.79 -4.11 2.05
N GLU A 338 -27.92 -3.72 2.61
CA GLU A 338 -29.06 -4.61 2.84
C GLU A 338 -29.81 -4.93 1.54
N ALA A 339 -30.12 -3.91 0.73
CA ALA A 339 -30.93 -4.07 -0.48
C ALA A 339 -30.19 -4.81 -1.60
N GLN A 340 -28.90 -4.53 -1.79
CA GLN A 340 -28.12 -5.04 -2.92
C GLN A 340 -27.20 -6.20 -2.58
N LEU A 341 -26.65 -6.23 -1.36
CA LEU A 341 -25.62 -7.20 -0.98
C LEU A 341 -26.10 -8.23 0.06
N GLY A 342 -27.35 -8.12 0.52
CA GLY A 342 -27.91 -9.00 1.56
C GLY A 342 -27.29 -8.82 2.95
N VAL A 343 -26.60 -7.70 3.18
CA VAL A 343 -25.92 -7.39 4.45
C VAL A 343 -26.85 -6.56 5.33
N ASP A 344 -27.89 -7.23 5.83
CA ASP A 344 -28.91 -6.66 6.70
C ASP A 344 -28.35 -6.30 8.11
N GLY A 345 -29.24 -5.82 8.98
CA GLY A 345 -28.86 -5.47 10.35
C GLY A 345 -28.28 -6.65 11.16
N ALA A 346 -28.68 -7.89 10.91
CA ALA A 346 -28.14 -9.07 11.59
C ALA A 346 -26.74 -9.42 11.07
N ALA A 347 -26.56 -9.43 9.76
CA ALA A 347 -25.26 -9.61 9.11
C ALA A 347 -24.25 -8.54 9.56
N ARG A 348 -24.66 -7.26 9.63
CA ARG A 348 -23.81 -6.18 10.16
C ARG A 348 -23.40 -6.39 11.62
N ARG A 349 -24.29 -6.91 12.47
CA ARG A 349 -23.95 -7.26 13.87
C ARG A 349 -22.95 -8.42 13.93
N GLN A 350 -23.09 -9.41 13.06
CA GLN A 350 -22.15 -10.52 12.93
C GLN A 350 -20.77 -10.04 12.46
N LEU A 351 -20.70 -9.19 11.43
CA LEU A 351 -19.42 -8.59 11.02
C LEU A 351 -18.74 -7.86 12.18
N LYS A 352 -19.50 -7.07 12.95
CA LYS A 352 -18.97 -6.36 14.12
C LYS A 352 -18.51 -7.30 15.24
N SER A 353 -19.12 -8.46 15.44
CA SER A 353 -18.67 -9.42 16.46
C SER A 353 -17.40 -10.15 16.04
N MET A 354 -17.25 -10.42 14.73
CA MET A 354 -16.10 -11.11 14.16
C MET A 354 -14.86 -10.22 14.03
N TYR A 355 -15.06 -8.96 13.63
CA TYR A 355 -13.96 -8.10 13.16
C TYR A 355 -13.71 -6.85 14.03
N LEU A 356 -14.40 -6.69 15.17
CA LEU A 356 -14.09 -5.64 16.14
C LEU A 356 -13.60 -6.21 17.47
N GLU A 357 -12.70 -5.48 18.13
CA GLU A 357 -12.20 -5.72 19.49
C GLU A 357 -12.46 -4.54 20.43
#